data_AF-A0A938LZV7-F1
#
_entry.id   AF-A0A938LZV7-F1
#
_cell.length_a   1.000
_cell.length_b   1.000
_cell.length_c   1.000
_cell.angle_alpha   90.00
_cell.angle_beta   90.00
_cell.angle_gamma   90.00
#
_symmetry.space_group_name_H-M   'P 1'
#
loop_
_entity.id
_entity.type
_entity.pdbx_description
1 polymer ?
#
loop_
_entity_poly.entity_id
_entity_poly.type
_entity_poly.pdbx_seq_one_letter_code
_entity_poly.pdbx_strand_id
1 'polypeptide(L)'
;MRQRSQRSTLNSRWARRETRFLAEIGFLVLLLNAWVMAQEPGAKAVHRAGQTFITWREVEGAKEYRIYRAAEPVRDLAKAVCVGSVDEDSTLNFRPAAGDIMEEARKKGMKAPPPAERPVKRDLSAEQLAAARGNPEYHFVIEPGGKPLADDLGLFVYTAKEDETAHYAVVAGEKIAAASGPVAERVAMPEPVPQGDERSYAHWVDDVGTKDYPAMGNRASYAFGLTFTPSRETGSRPLMIAPHARGGNYSVGRRNRQPGPPHVLVPDDDPWAPGDVKGRAAPYFTMWYGYNSNCGTGKPLTEGVNVNYTERRLMWTIEWVRRRFEVDSARITMMGGSMGGIASVFNALRHPDLIAAVFANVPVLDFGAIWRNNEVYVAPMWGKPGEKIKSWDGVDIYDTMRAAWYAETHPETDFPLMVILVGKSDTTVGWADKPVFFRAMEATRHGGWFYWDGRGHGAQPNDQRYWYQGRTPPPDMANRAEKAPIEIDYLAFRRDQSYPAFSRCSLNDDPGDGRPESGAPHGQINGYLLWDTSDIVDTPTRWEMTLKLTPSAPKDECTVDVTPRRLQAFKVTKGEKVRWSVHGGASGEAVADQWALITIPSVRVAKSGTRLRIEK
;
A
#
# COMPACT_ATOMS: atom_id res chain seq x y z
N MET A 1 -46.34 -101.88 -15.08
CA MET A 1 -45.71 -100.65 -15.62
C MET A 1 -46.29 -99.46 -14.86
N ARG A 2 -45.59 -98.96 -13.84
CA ARG A 2 -44.77 -97.71 -13.81
C ARG A 2 -45.59 -96.46 -14.18
N GLN A 3 -46.15 -95.73 -13.21
CA GLN A 3 -45.61 -94.75 -12.23
C GLN A 3 -45.87 -93.31 -12.70
N ARG A 4 -46.79 -92.64 -11.97
CA ARG A 4 -47.35 -91.31 -12.22
C ARG A 4 -46.54 -90.19 -11.55
N SER A 5 -46.59 -89.05 -12.23
CA SER A 5 -46.25 -87.66 -11.91
C SER A 5 -46.08 -87.23 -10.43
N GLN A 6 -44.87 -86.78 -10.10
CA GLN A 6 -44.61 -85.71 -9.12
C GLN A 6 -43.33 -84.94 -9.53
N ARG A 7 -43.41 -84.03 -10.51
CA ARG A 7 -42.36 -83.05 -10.80
C ARG A 7 -42.97 -81.79 -11.44
N SER A 8 -43.63 -80.93 -10.67
CA SER A 8 -43.91 -79.56 -11.15
C SER A 8 -44.00 -78.47 -10.08
N THR A 9 -43.83 -78.77 -8.78
CA THR A 9 -44.03 -77.80 -7.70
C THR A 9 -42.76 -77.28 -7.02
N LEU A 10 -41.56 -77.78 -7.39
CA LEU A 10 -40.29 -77.38 -6.78
C LEU A 10 -39.56 -76.24 -7.53
N ASN A 11 -39.75 -76.07 -8.84
CA ASN A 11 -39.03 -75.05 -9.61
C ASN A 11 -39.56 -73.63 -9.44
N SER A 12 -40.81 -73.43 -8.99
CA SER A 12 -41.40 -72.10 -8.85
C SER A 12 -41.11 -71.41 -7.50
N ARG A 13 -40.65 -72.17 -6.50
CA ARG A 13 -40.26 -71.63 -5.18
C ARG A 13 -38.80 -71.21 -5.11
N TRP A 14 -37.92 -71.86 -5.89
CA TRP A 14 -36.50 -71.48 -5.99
C TRP A 14 -36.30 -70.23 -6.86
N ALA A 15 -36.96 -70.14 -8.02
CA ALA A 15 -36.89 -68.97 -8.88
C ALA A 15 -37.40 -67.68 -8.21
N ARG A 16 -38.40 -67.76 -7.30
CA ARG A 16 -38.92 -66.62 -6.54
C ARG A 16 -38.04 -66.20 -5.35
N ARG A 17 -37.19 -67.09 -4.84
CA ARG A 17 -36.22 -66.77 -3.77
C ARG A 17 -34.99 -66.09 -4.33
N GLU A 18 -34.49 -66.53 -5.49
CA GLU A 18 -33.36 -65.88 -6.17
C GLU A 18 -33.72 -64.47 -6.69
N THR A 19 -34.93 -64.27 -7.22
CA THR A 19 -35.36 -62.92 -7.63
C THR A 19 -35.56 -61.96 -6.45
N ARG A 20 -35.99 -62.45 -5.28
CA ARG A 20 -36.06 -61.62 -4.06
C ARG A 20 -34.69 -61.31 -3.48
N PHE A 21 -33.76 -62.26 -3.49
CA PHE A 21 -32.40 -62.06 -2.98
C PHE A 21 -31.58 -61.12 -3.88
N LEU A 22 -31.73 -61.22 -5.21
CA LEU A 22 -31.11 -60.30 -6.16
C LEU A 22 -31.76 -58.91 -6.15
N ALA A 23 -33.08 -58.82 -5.88
CA ALA A 23 -33.75 -57.54 -5.67
C ALA A 23 -33.34 -56.88 -4.34
N GLU A 24 -33.13 -57.64 -3.27
CA GLU A 24 -32.65 -57.13 -1.98
C GLU A 24 -31.18 -56.70 -2.04
N ILE A 25 -30.32 -57.42 -2.77
CA ILE A 25 -28.94 -56.97 -3.05
C ILE A 25 -28.94 -55.75 -3.98
N GLY A 26 -29.80 -55.73 -5.00
CA GLY A 26 -29.97 -54.56 -5.87
C GLY A 26 -30.47 -53.34 -5.11
N PHE A 27 -31.37 -53.52 -4.13
CA PHE A 27 -31.88 -52.46 -3.25
C PHE A 27 -30.85 -52.05 -2.21
N LEU A 28 -30.02 -52.97 -1.69
CA LEU A 28 -28.90 -52.62 -0.80
C LEU A 28 -27.78 -51.91 -1.57
N VAL A 29 -27.50 -52.26 -2.82
CA VAL A 29 -26.53 -51.59 -3.69
C VAL A 29 -27.08 -50.24 -4.18
N LEU A 30 -28.38 -50.11 -4.40
CA LEU A 30 -29.05 -48.82 -4.65
C LEU A 30 -29.12 -47.94 -3.39
N LEU A 31 -29.28 -48.52 -2.20
CA LEU A 31 -29.23 -47.80 -0.93
C LEU A 31 -27.79 -47.45 -0.54
N LEU A 32 -26.80 -48.29 -0.83
CA LEU A 32 -25.36 -47.99 -0.69
C LEU A 32 -24.93 -46.95 -1.71
N ASN A 33 -25.42 -46.99 -2.95
CA ASN A 33 -25.19 -45.92 -3.93
C ASN A 33 -25.97 -44.64 -3.59
N ALA A 34 -27.14 -44.71 -2.95
CA ALA A 34 -27.88 -43.55 -2.44
C ALA A 34 -27.29 -42.98 -1.14
N TRP A 35 -26.55 -43.79 -0.36
CA TRP A 35 -25.73 -43.34 0.77
C TRP A 35 -24.35 -42.83 0.33
N VAL A 36 -23.85 -43.33 -0.80
CA VAL A 36 -22.63 -42.85 -1.50
C VAL A 36 -22.95 -41.73 -2.50
N MET A 37 -24.20 -41.29 -2.60
CA MET A 37 -24.52 -39.87 -2.87
C MET A 37 -24.23 -39.06 -1.59
N ALA A 38 -23.02 -39.19 -1.06
CA ALA A 38 -22.43 -38.14 -0.25
C ALA A 38 -22.56 -36.88 -1.09
N GLN A 39 -23.32 -35.89 -0.57
CA GLN A 39 -23.55 -34.59 -1.19
C GLN A 39 -22.40 -34.24 -2.13
N GLU A 40 -22.65 -34.14 -3.43
CA GLU A 40 -21.66 -33.52 -4.30
C GLU A 40 -21.23 -32.21 -3.63
N PRO A 41 -19.92 -31.96 -3.47
CA PRO A 41 -19.46 -30.79 -2.75
C PRO A 41 -20.00 -29.56 -3.45
N GLY A 42 -21.00 -28.92 -2.85
CA GLY A 42 -21.60 -27.69 -3.36
C GLY A 42 -20.60 -26.52 -3.34
N ALA A 43 -19.48 -26.69 -2.63
CA ALA A 43 -18.34 -25.77 -2.64
C ALA A 43 -17.10 -26.45 -3.23
N LYS A 44 -16.39 -25.73 -4.11
CA LYS A 44 -15.08 -26.12 -4.62
C LYS A 44 -14.01 -25.44 -3.78
N ALA A 45 -13.01 -26.20 -3.31
CA ALA A 45 -11.84 -25.67 -2.63
C ALA A 45 -10.58 -26.00 -3.44
N VAL A 46 -9.77 -24.99 -3.75
CA VAL A 46 -8.50 -25.14 -4.49
C VAL A 46 -7.38 -24.47 -3.71
N HIS A 47 -6.33 -25.22 -3.39
CA HIS A 47 -5.18 -24.70 -2.66
C HIS A 47 -4.02 -24.36 -3.60
N ARG A 48 -3.42 -23.18 -3.44
CA ARG A 48 -2.19 -22.75 -4.13
C ARG A 48 -1.52 -21.61 -3.38
N ALA A 49 -0.18 -21.59 -3.44
CA ALA A 49 0.65 -20.53 -2.87
C ALA A 49 0.25 -20.18 -1.42
N GLY A 50 0.06 -21.17 -0.55
CA GLY A 50 -0.26 -20.91 0.85
C GLY A 50 -1.71 -20.50 1.12
N GLN A 51 -2.56 -20.42 0.09
CA GLN A 51 -3.94 -20.01 0.22
C GLN A 51 -4.91 -21.02 -0.39
N THR A 52 -6.05 -21.21 0.27
CA THR A 52 -7.17 -22.01 -0.21
C THR A 52 -8.28 -21.09 -0.67
N PHE A 53 -8.69 -21.23 -1.92
CA PHE A 53 -9.78 -20.50 -2.56
C PHE A 53 -11.04 -21.38 -2.52
N ILE A 54 -12.05 -20.95 -1.78
CA ILE A 54 -13.33 -21.64 -1.61
C ILE A 54 -14.37 -20.89 -2.43
N THR A 55 -15.01 -21.56 -3.39
CA THR A 55 -16.13 -21.03 -4.18
C THR A 55 -17.37 -21.89 -4.04
N TRP A 56 -18.55 -21.28 -4.11
CA TRP A 56 -19.85 -21.96 -4.02
C TRP A 56 -20.89 -21.20 -4.83
N ARG A 57 -22.01 -21.83 -5.16
CA ARG A 57 -23.16 -21.14 -5.75
C ARG A 57 -23.88 -20.31 -4.67
N GLU A 58 -24.03 -19.02 -4.90
CA GLU A 58 -24.73 -18.15 -3.94
C GLU A 58 -26.20 -18.57 -3.77
N VAL A 59 -26.70 -18.47 -2.54
CA VAL A 59 -28.09 -18.76 -2.17
C VAL A 59 -28.91 -17.50 -2.37
N GLU A 60 -30.02 -17.60 -3.10
CA GLU A 60 -30.92 -16.48 -3.35
C GLU A 60 -31.38 -15.82 -2.03
N GLY A 61 -31.19 -14.50 -1.94
CA GLY A 61 -31.58 -13.70 -0.77
C GLY A 61 -30.60 -13.73 0.41
N ALA A 62 -29.57 -14.58 0.40
CA ALA A 62 -28.53 -14.54 1.42
C ALA A 62 -27.63 -13.30 1.22
N LYS A 63 -27.33 -12.60 2.32
CA LYS A 63 -26.52 -11.37 2.31
C LYS A 63 -25.09 -11.55 2.82
N GLU A 64 -24.86 -12.63 3.54
CA GLU A 64 -23.59 -12.97 4.17
C GLU A 64 -23.44 -14.50 4.23
N TYR A 65 -22.19 -14.94 4.09
CA TYR A 65 -21.77 -16.34 4.23
C TYR A 65 -20.67 -16.46 5.29
N ARG A 66 -20.85 -17.33 6.26
CA ARG A 66 -19.83 -17.69 7.26
C ARG A 66 -19.10 -18.95 6.83
N ILE A 67 -17.78 -18.97 6.94
CA ILE A 67 -16.95 -20.08 6.50
C ILE A 67 -16.40 -20.82 7.71
N TYR A 68 -16.67 -22.12 7.77
CA TYR A 68 -16.20 -23.01 8.83
C TYR A 68 -15.16 -23.97 8.28
N ARG A 69 -14.13 -24.26 9.07
CA ARG A 69 -13.02 -25.15 8.76
C ARG A 69 -12.90 -26.27 9.79
N ALA A 70 -12.63 -27.50 9.36
CA ALA A 70 -12.31 -28.63 10.23
C ALA A 70 -11.36 -29.61 9.53
N ALA A 71 -10.71 -30.50 10.30
CA ALA A 71 -9.89 -31.59 9.76
C ALA A 71 -10.73 -32.67 9.05
N GLU A 72 -11.97 -32.85 9.52
CA GLU A 72 -12.94 -33.84 9.01
C GLU A 72 -14.12 -33.14 8.31
N PRO A 73 -14.90 -33.85 7.46
CA PRO A 73 -16.09 -33.28 6.82
C PRO A 73 -17.03 -32.59 7.81
N VAL A 74 -17.33 -31.31 7.57
CA VAL A 74 -18.15 -30.49 8.46
C VAL A 74 -19.62 -30.89 8.34
N ARG A 75 -20.08 -31.69 9.30
CA ARG A 75 -21.50 -32.07 9.46
C ARG A 75 -22.18 -31.39 10.66
N ASP A 76 -21.37 -30.90 11.58
CA ASP A 76 -21.75 -30.26 12.83
C ASP A 76 -20.86 -29.04 13.04
N LEU A 77 -21.45 -27.86 13.04
CA LEU A 77 -20.73 -26.59 13.19
C LEU A 77 -20.03 -26.47 14.55
N ALA A 78 -20.49 -27.19 15.58
CA ALA A 78 -19.83 -27.20 16.89
C ALA A 78 -18.44 -27.87 16.88
N LYS A 79 -18.14 -28.65 15.83
CA LYS A 79 -16.85 -29.33 15.63
C LYS A 79 -15.95 -28.63 14.61
N ALA A 80 -16.37 -27.47 14.11
CA ALA A 80 -15.63 -26.68 13.14
C ALA A 80 -15.36 -25.28 13.68
N VAL A 81 -14.30 -24.65 13.18
CA VAL A 81 -13.91 -23.29 13.55
C VAL A 81 -14.41 -22.32 12.48
N CYS A 82 -15.13 -21.28 12.88
CA CYS A 82 -15.48 -20.19 11.97
C CYS A 82 -14.20 -19.39 11.65
N VAL A 83 -13.78 -19.41 10.38
CA VAL A 83 -12.53 -18.75 9.92
C VAL A 83 -12.76 -17.39 9.29
N GLY A 84 -14.03 -16.98 9.10
CA GLY A 84 -14.38 -15.66 8.61
C GLY A 84 -15.76 -15.62 7.96
N SER A 85 -16.12 -14.46 7.43
CA SER A 85 -17.32 -14.28 6.61
C SER A 85 -17.06 -13.34 5.44
N VAL A 86 -17.91 -13.46 4.42
CA VAL A 86 -17.97 -12.56 3.27
C VAL A 86 -19.43 -12.27 2.91
N ASP A 87 -19.67 -11.09 2.34
CA ASP A 87 -20.98 -10.72 1.81
C ASP A 87 -21.30 -11.42 0.47
N GLU A 88 -22.55 -11.31 0.03
CA GLU A 88 -22.98 -11.60 -1.35
C GLU A 88 -22.12 -10.86 -2.39
N ASP A 89 -22.05 -11.38 -3.62
CA ASP A 89 -21.12 -11.03 -4.71
C ASP A 89 -19.67 -10.79 -4.23
N SER A 90 -19.17 -11.75 -3.46
CA SER A 90 -17.77 -11.78 -3.00
C SER A 90 -16.78 -12.06 -4.14
N THR A 91 -17.27 -12.48 -5.32
CA THR A 91 -16.47 -12.60 -6.55
C THR A 91 -16.28 -11.29 -7.30
N LEU A 92 -17.08 -10.26 -7.02
CA LEU A 92 -17.03 -8.99 -7.73
C LEU A 92 -15.81 -8.16 -7.29
N ASN A 93 -14.83 -8.03 -8.18
CA ASN A 93 -13.79 -7.01 -8.11
C ASN A 93 -14.37 -5.64 -8.46
N PHE A 94 -14.94 -5.01 -7.45
CA PHE A 94 -15.70 -3.77 -7.58
C PHE A 94 -14.87 -2.56 -8.04
N ARG A 95 -13.56 -2.53 -7.78
CA ARG A 95 -12.74 -1.32 -7.97
C ARG A 95 -12.51 -0.93 -9.43
N PRO A 96 -12.15 -1.86 -10.34
CA PRO A 96 -12.21 -1.63 -11.78
C PRO A 96 -13.60 -1.14 -12.22
N ALA A 97 -14.66 -1.82 -11.77
CA ALA A 97 -16.03 -1.49 -12.14
C ALA A 97 -16.41 -0.04 -11.77
N ALA A 98 -16.22 0.34 -10.51
CA ALA A 98 -16.51 1.69 -10.03
C ALA A 98 -15.62 2.74 -10.69
N GLY A 99 -14.34 2.43 -10.90
CA GLY A 99 -13.40 3.31 -11.59
C GLY A 99 -13.85 3.64 -13.01
N ASP A 100 -14.27 2.62 -13.76
CA ASP A 100 -14.72 2.75 -15.15
C ASP A 100 -16.05 3.48 -15.25
N ILE A 101 -17.03 3.16 -14.38
CA ILE A 101 -18.31 3.86 -14.28
C ILE A 101 -18.10 5.36 -13.98
N MET A 102 -17.22 5.68 -13.02
CA MET A 102 -16.93 7.06 -12.66
C MET A 102 -16.21 7.84 -13.76
N GLU A 103 -15.32 7.17 -14.51
CA GLU A 103 -14.66 7.80 -15.65
C GLU A 103 -15.65 8.10 -16.78
N GLU A 104 -16.57 7.18 -17.08
CA GLU A 104 -17.62 7.42 -18.06
C GLU A 104 -18.54 8.58 -17.65
N ALA A 105 -18.93 8.65 -16.37
CA ALA A 105 -19.70 9.76 -15.84
C ALA A 105 -18.94 11.09 -16.01
N ARG A 106 -17.63 11.10 -15.74
CA ARG A 106 -16.76 12.27 -15.95
C ARG A 106 -16.67 12.67 -17.42
N LYS A 107 -16.54 11.71 -18.35
CA LYS A 107 -16.55 11.96 -19.80
C LYS A 107 -17.86 12.60 -20.26
N LYS A 108 -18.97 12.27 -19.60
CA LYS A 108 -20.31 12.88 -19.81
C LYS A 108 -20.50 14.22 -19.10
N GLY A 109 -19.45 14.80 -18.52
CA GLY A 109 -19.49 16.10 -17.85
C GLY A 109 -20.16 16.09 -16.47
N MET A 110 -20.42 14.91 -15.89
CA MET A 110 -20.97 14.81 -14.54
C MET A 110 -19.90 15.19 -13.51
N LYS A 111 -20.26 16.03 -12.53
CA LYS A 111 -19.39 16.32 -11.40
C LYS A 111 -19.25 15.06 -10.55
N ALA A 112 -18.01 14.67 -10.26
CA ALA A 112 -17.77 13.60 -9.30
C ALA A 112 -18.32 14.02 -7.93
N PRO A 113 -19.00 13.13 -7.19
CA PRO A 113 -19.41 13.42 -5.83
C PRO A 113 -18.17 13.69 -4.95
N PRO A 114 -18.33 14.46 -3.86
CA PRO A 114 -17.32 14.62 -2.83
C PRO A 114 -16.68 13.27 -2.45
N PRO A 115 -15.38 13.21 -2.10
CA PRO A 115 -14.72 11.94 -1.76
C PRO A 115 -15.41 11.12 -0.67
N ALA A 116 -16.14 11.76 0.26
CA ALA A 116 -16.93 11.11 1.30
C ALA A 116 -18.25 10.49 0.79
N GLU A 117 -18.66 10.85 -0.41
CA GLU A 117 -19.91 10.46 -1.09
C GLU A 117 -19.63 9.61 -2.34
N ARG A 118 -18.38 9.17 -2.54
CA ARG A 118 -18.04 8.25 -3.64
C ARG A 118 -18.52 6.85 -3.31
N PRO A 119 -19.09 6.14 -4.30
CA PRO A 119 -19.87 4.95 -4.00
C PRO A 119 -19.02 3.75 -3.59
N VAL A 120 -19.37 3.11 -2.48
CA VAL A 120 -19.07 1.68 -2.29
C VAL A 120 -20.08 0.80 -3.01
N LYS A 121 -19.92 -0.53 -3.01
CA LYS A 121 -20.82 -1.47 -3.69
C LYS A 121 -22.27 -1.29 -3.30
N ARG A 122 -22.50 -0.90 -2.04
CA ARG A 122 -23.83 -0.62 -1.49
C ARG A 122 -24.37 0.77 -1.85
N ASP A 123 -23.52 1.67 -2.36
CA ASP A 123 -23.90 3.01 -2.81
C ASP A 123 -24.07 3.11 -4.33
N LEU A 124 -23.64 2.09 -5.09
CA LEU A 124 -24.07 1.96 -6.48
C LEU A 124 -25.59 1.85 -6.53
N SER A 125 -26.19 2.51 -7.52
CA SER A 125 -27.58 2.21 -7.84
C SER A 125 -27.72 0.73 -8.18
N ALA A 126 -28.91 0.17 -8.00
CA ALA A 126 -29.21 -1.21 -8.38
C ALA A 126 -28.84 -1.48 -9.86
N GLU A 127 -29.00 -0.49 -10.73
CA GLU A 127 -28.63 -0.55 -12.15
C GLU A 127 -27.11 -0.63 -12.35
N GLN A 128 -26.34 0.21 -11.65
CA GLN A 128 -24.87 0.19 -11.74
C GLN A 128 -24.30 -1.12 -11.20
N LEU A 129 -24.87 -1.65 -10.11
CA LEU A 129 -24.46 -2.94 -9.57
C LEU A 129 -24.82 -4.09 -10.53
N ALA A 130 -26.01 -4.06 -11.13
CA ALA A 130 -26.41 -5.05 -12.13
C ALA A 130 -25.51 -4.99 -13.38
N ALA A 131 -25.15 -3.80 -13.85
CA ALA A 131 -24.21 -3.63 -14.96
C ALA A 131 -22.81 -4.17 -14.61
N ALA A 132 -22.35 -3.97 -13.37
CA ALA A 132 -21.08 -4.51 -12.91
C ALA A 132 -21.09 -6.05 -12.86
N ARG A 133 -22.15 -6.67 -12.32
CA ARG A 133 -22.35 -8.13 -12.30
C ARG A 133 -22.40 -8.73 -13.72
N GLY A 134 -23.01 -8.02 -14.65
CA GLY A 134 -23.11 -8.46 -16.05
C GLY A 134 -21.79 -8.42 -16.84
N ASN A 135 -20.70 -7.88 -16.28
CA ASN A 135 -19.40 -7.80 -16.94
C ASN A 135 -18.39 -8.77 -16.30
N PRO A 136 -18.03 -9.88 -16.97
CA PRO A 136 -17.08 -10.86 -16.46
C PRO A 136 -15.71 -10.27 -16.09
N GLU A 137 -15.26 -9.17 -16.72
CA GLU A 137 -13.97 -8.55 -16.40
C GLU A 137 -13.90 -7.94 -14.99
N TYR A 138 -15.06 -7.73 -14.36
CA TYR A 138 -15.15 -7.23 -13.00
C TYR A 138 -15.22 -8.34 -11.96
N HIS A 139 -15.09 -9.62 -12.34
CA HIS A 139 -15.01 -10.71 -11.39
C HIS A 139 -13.58 -11.18 -11.20
N PHE A 140 -13.24 -11.61 -9.98
CA PHE A 140 -11.89 -12.05 -9.66
C PHE A 140 -11.49 -13.28 -10.48
N VAL A 141 -10.22 -13.30 -10.89
CA VAL A 141 -9.53 -14.48 -11.36
C VAL A 141 -8.76 -15.09 -10.18
N ILE A 142 -8.95 -16.38 -9.92
CA ILE A 142 -8.31 -17.09 -8.79
C ILE A 142 -7.19 -18.07 -9.21
N GLU A 143 -7.11 -18.38 -10.50
CA GLU A 143 -6.08 -19.23 -11.11
C GLU A 143 -5.30 -18.41 -12.17
N PRO A 144 -3.95 -18.36 -12.14
CA PRO A 144 -3.19 -17.60 -13.13
C PRO A 144 -3.48 -18.09 -14.57
N GLY A 145 -3.84 -17.16 -15.46
CA GLY A 145 -4.28 -17.49 -16.83
C GLY A 145 -5.67 -18.12 -16.93
N GLY A 146 -6.40 -18.23 -15.81
CA GLY A 146 -7.77 -18.68 -15.75
C GLY A 146 -8.78 -17.63 -16.20
N LYS A 147 -10.05 -18.01 -16.22
CA LYS A 147 -11.17 -17.11 -16.51
C LYS A 147 -11.65 -16.42 -15.23
N PRO A 148 -12.26 -15.22 -15.34
CA PRO A 148 -12.99 -14.63 -14.22
C PRO A 148 -14.07 -15.58 -13.69
N LEU A 149 -14.32 -15.51 -12.38
CA LEU A 149 -15.41 -16.25 -11.74
C LEU A 149 -16.77 -15.77 -12.26
N ALA A 150 -17.77 -16.65 -12.24
CA ALA A 150 -19.14 -16.28 -12.58
C ALA A 150 -19.79 -15.42 -11.48
N ASP A 151 -20.82 -14.65 -11.85
CA ASP A 151 -21.55 -13.74 -10.98
C ASP A 151 -22.49 -14.45 -9.99
N ASP A 152 -22.85 -15.71 -10.28
CA ASP A 152 -23.65 -16.59 -9.42
C ASP A 152 -22.83 -17.33 -8.35
N LEU A 153 -21.52 -17.07 -8.27
CA LEU A 153 -20.61 -17.67 -7.30
C LEU A 153 -20.22 -16.71 -6.18
N GLY A 154 -19.99 -17.28 -5.00
CA GLY A 154 -19.28 -16.66 -3.88
C GLY A 154 -17.81 -17.09 -3.83
N LEU A 155 -16.98 -16.30 -3.15
CA LEU A 155 -15.54 -16.51 -2.96
C LEU A 155 -15.09 -16.18 -1.53
N PHE A 156 -14.37 -17.11 -0.91
CA PHE A 156 -13.60 -16.87 0.30
C PHE A 156 -12.18 -17.42 0.14
N VAL A 157 -11.18 -16.69 0.64
CA VAL A 157 -9.77 -17.08 0.59
C VAL A 157 -9.21 -17.21 2.00
N TYR A 158 -8.76 -18.42 2.33
CA TYR A 158 -8.14 -18.76 3.60
C TYR A 158 -6.63 -18.89 3.45
N THR A 159 -5.84 -18.31 4.37
CA THR A 159 -4.38 -18.50 4.38
C THR A 159 -4.02 -19.65 5.32
N ALA A 160 -3.42 -20.71 4.76
CA ALA A 160 -3.06 -21.92 5.50
C ALA A 160 -2.05 -21.62 6.61
N LYS A 161 -2.29 -22.21 7.79
CA LYS A 161 -1.44 -22.03 8.99
C LYS A 161 -0.53 -23.22 9.24
N GLU A 162 -0.92 -24.39 8.76
CA GLU A 162 -0.21 -25.65 8.94
C GLU A 162 -0.36 -26.53 7.69
N ASP A 163 0.56 -27.48 7.52
CA ASP A 163 0.53 -28.47 6.45
C ASP A 163 -0.43 -29.60 6.81
N GLU A 164 -1.68 -29.50 6.41
CA GLU A 164 -2.72 -30.46 6.81
C GLU A 164 -3.79 -30.67 5.74
N THR A 165 -4.75 -31.56 6.02
CA THR A 165 -5.96 -31.73 5.20
C THR A 165 -7.10 -30.99 5.88
N ALA A 166 -7.80 -30.15 5.14
CA ALA A 166 -8.91 -29.34 5.64
C ALA A 166 -10.20 -29.62 4.86
N HIS A 167 -11.33 -29.36 5.52
CA HIS A 167 -12.67 -29.38 4.95
C HIS A 167 -13.35 -28.06 5.30
N TYR A 168 -14.14 -27.54 4.37
CA TYR A 168 -14.84 -26.28 4.51
C TYR A 168 -16.35 -26.47 4.46
N ALA A 169 -17.08 -25.70 5.26
CA ALA A 169 -18.52 -25.51 5.12
C ALA A 169 -18.83 -24.02 4.95
N VAL A 170 -19.73 -23.73 4.02
CA VAL A 170 -20.30 -22.42 3.76
C VAL A 170 -21.67 -22.37 4.42
N VAL A 171 -21.87 -21.41 5.31
CA VAL A 171 -23.11 -21.26 6.09
C VAL A 171 -23.83 -19.98 5.69
N ALA A 172 -25.07 -20.11 5.21
CA ALA A 172 -25.97 -19.00 4.94
C ALA A 172 -27.11 -18.99 5.97
N GLY A 173 -27.26 -17.89 6.73
CA GLY A 173 -28.13 -17.89 7.91
C GLY A 173 -27.65 -18.93 8.92
N GLU A 174 -28.50 -19.90 9.28
CA GLU A 174 -28.15 -20.98 10.23
C GLU A 174 -27.84 -22.33 9.56
N LYS A 175 -27.90 -22.39 8.22
CA LYS A 175 -27.80 -23.66 7.47
C LYS A 175 -26.48 -23.77 6.73
N ILE A 176 -25.92 -24.98 6.72
CA ILE A 176 -24.84 -25.34 5.80
C ILE A 176 -25.42 -25.31 4.38
N ALA A 177 -25.03 -24.32 3.60
CA ALA A 177 -25.45 -24.13 2.22
C ALA A 177 -24.59 -24.97 1.25
N ALA A 178 -23.31 -25.13 1.57
CA ALA A 178 -22.37 -25.92 0.78
C ALA A 178 -21.25 -26.46 1.66
N ALA A 179 -20.62 -27.55 1.22
CA ALA A 179 -19.42 -28.10 1.84
C ALA A 179 -18.41 -28.52 0.76
N SER A 180 -17.13 -28.44 1.08
CA SER A 180 -16.05 -28.89 0.20
C SER A 180 -15.70 -30.35 0.43
N GLY A 181 -15.03 -30.96 -0.56
CA GLY A 181 -14.21 -32.14 -0.32
C GLY A 181 -12.95 -31.80 0.48
N PRO A 182 -12.13 -32.82 0.82
CA PRO A 182 -10.83 -32.60 1.46
C PRO A 182 -9.92 -31.78 0.55
N VAL A 183 -9.22 -30.80 1.12
CA VAL A 183 -8.15 -30.05 0.44
C VAL A 183 -6.85 -30.19 1.22
N ALA A 184 -5.78 -30.55 0.53
CA ALA A 184 -4.44 -30.59 1.10
C ALA A 184 -3.87 -29.16 1.13
N GLU A 185 -3.73 -28.60 2.32
CA GLU A 185 -3.16 -27.29 2.55
C GLU A 185 -1.66 -27.38 2.82
N ARG A 186 -0.93 -26.37 2.36
CA ARG A 186 0.49 -26.19 2.65
C ARG A 186 0.73 -24.74 3.04
N VAL A 187 1.57 -24.52 4.04
CA VAL A 187 2.04 -23.18 4.38
C VAL A 187 3.04 -22.75 3.32
N ALA A 188 2.74 -21.64 2.66
CA ALA A 188 3.68 -20.96 1.78
C ALA A 188 3.42 -19.46 1.84
N MET A 189 4.33 -18.66 1.30
CA MET A 189 4.08 -17.24 1.08
C MET A 189 2.94 -17.11 0.07
N PRO A 190 1.82 -16.41 0.41
CA PRO A 190 0.82 -16.00 -0.54
C PRO A 190 1.42 -15.39 -1.80
N GLU A 191 0.74 -15.53 -2.93
CA GLU A 191 1.11 -14.85 -4.16
C GLU A 191 -0.09 -14.10 -4.72
N PRO A 192 0.10 -12.86 -5.23
CA PRO A 192 -0.99 -12.13 -5.83
C PRO A 192 -1.35 -12.79 -7.17
N VAL A 193 -2.64 -12.80 -7.51
CA VAL A 193 -3.17 -13.52 -8.67
C VAL A 193 -3.37 -12.57 -9.84
N PRO A 194 -2.79 -12.84 -11.03
CA PRO A 194 -3.02 -12.02 -12.22
C PRO A 194 -4.50 -11.95 -12.60
N GLN A 195 -5.00 -10.76 -12.94
CA GLN A 195 -6.41 -10.49 -13.25
C GLN A 195 -6.68 -10.36 -14.76
N GLY A 196 -5.90 -11.08 -15.60
CA GLY A 196 -6.16 -11.25 -17.03
C GLY A 196 -5.53 -10.22 -17.99
N ASP A 197 -4.98 -9.10 -17.50
CA ASP A 197 -4.41 -8.01 -18.32
C ASP A 197 -2.87 -7.89 -18.24
N GLU A 198 -2.20 -8.96 -17.81
CA GLU A 198 -0.74 -9.11 -17.57
C GLU A 198 -0.11 -8.17 -16.52
N ARG A 199 -0.78 -7.11 -16.10
CA ARG A 199 -0.23 -6.06 -15.22
C ARG A 199 -0.97 -5.89 -13.92
N SER A 200 -2.23 -6.29 -13.85
CA SER A 200 -3.07 -6.18 -12.65
C SER A 200 -3.08 -7.49 -11.88
N TYR A 201 -2.97 -7.38 -10.57
CA TYR A 201 -3.01 -8.51 -9.66
C TYR A 201 -3.97 -8.22 -8.51
N ALA A 202 -4.55 -9.28 -7.95
CA ALA A 202 -5.31 -9.23 -6.70
C ALA A 202 -4.57 -10.01 -5.61
N HIS A 203 -4.45 -9.42 -4.43
CA HIS A 203 -3.81 -10.02 -3.27
C HIS A 203 -4.82 -10.14 -2.13
N TRP A 204 -5.14 -11.37 -1.72
CA TRP A 204 -6.02 -11.62 -0.59
C TRP A 204 -5.21 -11.66 0.70
N VAL A 205 -5.64 -10.88 1.69
CA VAL A 205 -4.99 -10.79 3.00
C VAL A 205 -5.65 -11.66 4.05
N ASP A 206 -4.91 -11.80 5.15
CA ASP A 206 -5.32 -12.54 6.34
C ASP A 206 -5.30 -11.63 7.57
N ASP A 207 -6.05 -12.02 8.60
CA ASP A 207 -6.21 -11.30 9.88
C ASP A 207 -5.33 -11.83 11.02
N VAL A 208 -4.79 -13.03 10.89
CA VAL A 208 -3.91 -13.66 11.87
C VAL A 208 -2.46 -13.62 11.39
N GLY A 209 -2.25 -13.82 10.10
CA GLY A 209 -0.95 -14.01 9.48
C GLY A 209 -0.36 -15.40 9.70
N THR A 210 0.90 -15.57 9.30
CA THR A 210 1.80 -16.69 9.56
C THR A 210 3.16 -16.10 9.97
N LYS A 211 4.15 -16.94 10.26
CA LYS A 211 5.50 -16.49 10.59
C LYS A 211 6.12 -15.57 9.53
N ASP A 212 5.88 -15.88 8.25
CA ASP A 212 6.50 -15.19 7.12
C ASP A 212 5.51 -14.29 6.35
N TYR A 213 4.23 -14.27 6.74
CA TYR A 213 3.18 -13.47 6.12
C TYR A 213 2.33 -12.79 7.20
N PRO A 214 2.61 -11.53 7.58
CA PRO A 214 1.92 -10.90 8.70
C PRO A 214 0.44 -10.67 8.40
N ALA A 215 -0.38 -10.50 9.45
CA ALA A 215 -1.73 -9.98 9.28
C ALA A 215 -1.67 -8.60 8.58
N MET A 216 -2.44 -8.48 7.50
CA MET A 216 -2.52 -7.28 6.63
C MET A 216 -3.96 -6.75 6.52
N GLY A 217 -4.85 -7.26 7.36
CA GLY A 217 -6.18 -6.76 7.65
C GLY A 217 -6.63 -7.26 9.02
N ASN A 218 -7.83 -6.88 9.44
CA ASN A 218 -8.50 -7.45 10.62
C ASN A 218 -9.61 -8.45 10.25
N ARG A 219 -9.70 -8.80 8.96
CA ARG A 219 -10.52 -9.90 8.43
C ARG A 219 -9.76 -10.65 7.36
N ALA A 220 -9.97 -11.96 7.31
CA ALA A 220 -9.49 -12.80 6.22
C ALA A 220 -10.25 -12.52 4.91
N SER A 221 -9.64 -12.92 3.80
CA SER A 221 -10.23 -12.89 2.45
C SER A 221 -10.48 -11.48 1.87
N TYR A 222 -9.97 -10.41 2.46
CA TYR A 222 -9.98 -9.10 1.82
C TYR A 222 -9.00 -9.05 0.65
N ALA A 223 -9.49 -8.66 -0.52
CA ALA A 223 -8.69 -8.55 -1.73
C ALA A 223 -8.23 -7.10 -1.95
N PHE A 224 -6.95 -6.94 -2.26
CA PHE A 224 -6.36 -5.66 -2.64
C PHE A 224 -5.78 -5.75 -4.05
N GLY A 225 -6.12 -4.78 -4.89
CA GLY A 225 -5.53 -4.69 -6.21
C GLY A 225 -4.12 -4.12 -6.17
N LEU A 226 -3.36 -4.42 -7.22
CA LEU A 226 -2.14 -3.69 -7.55
C LEU A 226 -1.92 -3.76 -9.07
N THR A 227 -1.26 -2.73 -9.60
CA THR A 227 -0.74 -2.77 -10.97
C THR A 227 0.77 -2.72 -10.91
N PHE A 228 1.42 -3.66 -11.60
CA PHE A 228 2.86 -3.66 -11.82
C PHE A 228 3.15 -3.50 -13.32
N THR A 229 3.91 -2.47 -13.67
CA THR A 229 4.38 -2.23 -15.03
C THR A 229 5.89 -2.41 -15.05
N PRO A 230 6.41 -3.50 -15.67
CA PRO A 230 7.84 -3.68 -15.80
C PRO A 230 8.45 -2.58 -16.67
N SER A 231 9.73 -2.28 -16.43
CA SER A 231 10.52 -1.40 -17.29
C SER A 231 10.55 -1.93 -18.73
N ARG A 232 10.60 -1.00 -19.69
CA ARG A 232 10.87 -1.35 -21.10
C ARG A 232 12.34 -1.71 -21.35
N GLU A 233 13.21 -1.41 -20.40
CA GLU A 233 14.66 -1.58 -20.50
C GLU A 233 15.07 -2.88 -19.80
N THR A 234 16.10 -3.56 -20.33
CA THR A 234 16.58 -4.84 -19.81
C THR A 234 17.52 -4.67 -18.61
N GLY A 235 17.73 -5.73 -17.84
CA GLY A 235 18.61 -5.75 -16.67
C GLY A 235 18.01 -5.09 -15.42
N SER A 236 18.85 -4.91 -14.40
CA SER A 236 18.47 -4.32 -13.12
C SER A 236 18.02 -2.86 -13.27
N ARG A 237 16.74 -2.59 -12.95
CA ARG A 237 16.13 -1.26 -13.08
C ARG A 237 15.59 -0.73 -11.74
N PRO A 238 15.56 0.60 -11.54
CA PRO A 238 14.90 1.20 -10.40
C PRO A 238 13.44 0.75 -10.26
N LEU A 239 12.91 0.77 -9.04
CA LEU A 239 11.49 0.59 -8.76
C LEU A 239 10.90 1.91 -8.24
N MET A 240 9.96 2.48 -8.99
CA MET A 240 9.16 3.62 -8.55
C MET A 240 7.80 3.13 -8.05
N ILE A 241 7.54 3.34 -6.77
CA ILE A 241 6.26 3.06 -6.13
C ILE A 241 5.40 4.32 -6.24
N ALA A 242 4.18 4.18 -6.72
CA ALA A 242 3.26 5.28 -6.92
C ALA A 242 1.96 5.07 -6.12
N PRO A 243 2.01 5.32 -4.81
CA PRO A 243 0.82 5.27 -3.97
C PRO A 243 -0.21 6.30 -4.45
N HIS A 244 -1.47 5.89 -4.55
CA HIS A 244 -2.54 6.76 -5.02
C HIS A 244 -2.98 7.79 -3.95
N ALA A 245 -3.51 8.91 -4.44
CA ALA A 245 -4.22 9.89 -3.61
C ALA A 245 -5.58 9.35 -3.14
N ARG A 246 -6.21 10.03 -2.17
CA ARG A 246 -7.56 9.69 -1.70
C ARG A 246 -8.54 9.74 -2.87
N GLY A 247 -9.34 8.69 -3.03
CA GLY A 247 -10.28 8.55 -4.14
C GLY A 247 -9.66 8.04 -5.45
N GLY A 248 -8.34 7.83 -5.49
CA GLY A 248 -7.69 7.02 -6.52
C GLY A 248 -7.75 5.53 -6.18
N ASN A 249 -7.20 4.71 -7.07
CA ASN A 249 -6.97 3.28 -6.86
C ASN A 249 -5.85 2.79 -7.80
N TYR A 250 -5.46 1.53 -7.65
CA TYR A 250 -4.44 0.89 -8.49
C TYR A 250 -4.71 0.94 -10.02
N SER A 251 -5.98 0.91 -10.44
CA SER A 251 -6.38 0.84 -11.87
C SER A 251 -6.04 2.10 -12.68
N VAL A 252 -5.69 3.21 -12.05
CA VAL A 252 -5.15 4.39 -12.76
C VAL A 252 -3.81 4.05 -13.43
N GLY A 253 -3.02 3.17 -12.81
CA GLY A 253 -1.78 2.64 -13.38
C GLY A 253 -2.01 1.83 -14.66
N ARG A 254 -3.12 1.08 -14.72
CA ARG A 254 -3.56 0.27 -15.87
C ARG A 254 -3.77 1.12 -17.13
N ARG A 255 -4.37 2.30 -16.99
CA ARG A 255 -4.91 3.10 -18.11
C ARG A 255 -3.90 4.08 -18.73
N ASN A 256 -2.98 4.63 -17.94
CA ASN A 256 -2.24 5.83 -18.34
C ASN A 256 -0.70 5.70 -18.28
N ARG A 257 -0.14 4.55 -17.92
CA ARG A 257 1.32 4.39 -17.78
C ARG A 257 1.89 3.42 -18.79
N GLN A 258 2.50 4.00 -19.82
CA GLN A 258 3.42 3.27 -20.69
C GLN A 258 4.69 2.89 -19.92
N PRO A 259 5.29 1.72 -20.20
CA PRO A 259 6.58 1.34 -19.64
C PRO A 259 7.63 2.45 -19.84
N GLY A 260 8.23 2.90 -18.73
CA GLY A 260 9.32 3.86 -18.70
C GLY A 260 10.65 3.20 -18.33
N PRO A 261 11.70 3.99 -18.06
CA PRO A 261 12.97 3.47 -17.55
C PRO A 261 12.88 2.69 -16.22
N PRO A 262 12.10 3.12 -15.20
CA PRO A 262 11.93 2.33 -13.98
C PRO A 262 10.81 1.30 -14.12
N HIS A 263 10.89 0.23 -13.33
CA HIS A 263 9.71 -0.54 -12.96
C HIS A 263 8.75 0.34 -12.16
N VAL A 264 7.45 0.12 -12.31
CA VAL A 264 6.43 0.92 -11.63
C VAL A 264 5.47 0.02 -10.89
N LEU A 265 5.36 0.23 -9.58
CA LEU A 265 4.37 -0.43 -8.72
C LEU A 265 3.29 0.59 -8.30
N VAL A 266 2.03 0.27 -8.56
CA VAL A 266 0.86 1.03 -8.12
C VAL A 266 0.02 0.13 -7.21
N PRO A 267 0.27 0.14 -5.88
CA PRO A 267 -0.51 -0.63 -4.93
C PRO A 267 -1.84 0.07 -4.60
N ASP A 268 -2.71 -0.61 -3.85
CA ASP A 268 -3.98 -0.06 -3.34
C ASP A 268 -3.98 0.05 -1.80
N ASP A 269 -4.56 1.13 -1.27
CA ASP A 269 -4.71 1.47 0.16
C ASP A 269 -6.15 1.25 0.68
N ASP A 270 -6.99 0.58 -0.08
CA ASP A 270 -8.41 0.47 0.21
C ASP A 270 -8.78 -0.85 0.90
N PRO A 271 -9.11 -0.85 2.20
CA PRO A 271 -9.31 -2.06 3.00
C PRO A 271 -10.69 -2.70 2.80
N TRP A 272 -11.18 -2.75 1.57
CA TRP A 272 -12.56 -3.06 1.26
C TRP A 272 -13.12 -4.30 2.00
N ALA A 273 -14.12 -4.06 2.85
CA ALA A 273 -15.22 -4.99 3.10
C ALA A 273 -16.54 -4.39 2.62
N PRO A 274 -17.35 -5.14 1.87
CA PRO A 274 -18.79 -4.94 1.93
C PRO A 274 -19.22 -5.38 3.35
N GLY A 275 -19.94 -4.55 4.11
CA GLY A 275 -20.38 -4.99 5.45
C GLY A 275 -20.68 -3.93 6.49
N ASP A 276 -19.68 -3.12 6.86
CA ASP A 276 -19.49 -2.87 8.30
C ASP A 276 -19.99 -1.57 8.89
N VAL A 277 -20.47 -0.64 8.08
CA VAL A 277 -20.87 0.64 8.65
C VAL A 277 -22.20 1.06 8.07
N LYS A 278 -23.28 0.53 8.68
CA LYS A 278 -24.61 1.13 8.52
C LYS A 278 -24.54 2.59 8.95
N GLY A 279 -24.66 3.51 7.99
CA GLY A 279 -24.91 4.93 8.25
C GLY A 279 -23.72 5.78 8.71
N ARG A 280 -22.47 5.33 8.55
CA ARG A 280 -21.29 6.22 8.60
C ARG A 280 -20.33 5.86 7.48
N ALA A 281 -19.62 6.85 6.95
CA ALA A 281 -18.53 6.62 6.01
C ALA A 281 -17.53 5.67 6.66
N ALA A 282 -17.52 4.40 6.23
CA ALA A 282 -16.39 3.54 6.52
C ALA A 282 -15.15 4.27 5.99
N PRO A 283 -14.04 4.31 6.73
CA PRO A 283 -12.87 5.02 6.28
C PRO A 283 -12.28 4.27 5.08
N TYR A 284 -12.63 4.73 3.88
CA TYR A 284 -12.30 4.10 2.59
C TYR A 284 -10.80 4.02 2.30
N PHE A 285 -9.97 4.63 3.14
CA PHE A 285 -8.53 4.72 2.93
C PHE A 285 -7.80 4.77 4.26
N THR A 286 -6.78 3.93 4.41
CA THR A 286 -6.05 3.78 5.68
C THR A 286 -4.93 4.80 5.86
N MET A 287 -4.89 5.81 4.98
CA MET A 287 -3.83 6.82 4.89
C MET A 287 -2.45 6.16 4.73
N TRP A 288 -2.40 5.02 4.04
CA TRP A 288 -1.22 4.18 3.82
C TRP A 288 -0.52 3.66 5.07
N TYR A 289 -1.16 3.73 6.24
CA TYR A 289 -0.64 3.14 7.47
C TYR A 289 -1.41 1.85 7.81
N GLY A 290 -2.70 1.97 8.06
CA GLY A 290 -3.53 0.90 8.59
C GLY A 290 -4.61 1.48 9.52
N TYR A 291 -5.16 0.67 10.40
CA TYR A 291 -6.33 1.03 11.19
C TYR A 291 -6.43 0.19 12.47
N ASN A 292 -7.31 0.59 13.39
CA ASN A 292 -7.51 -0.11 14.65
C ASN A 292 -8.04 -1.53 14.44
N SER A 293 -7.54 -2.51 15.21
CA SER A 293 -8.02 -3.89 15.17
C SER A 293 -9.53 -4.03 15.35
N ASN A 294 -10.17 -3.11 16.09
CA ASN A 294 -11.62 -3.09 16.32
C ASN A 294 -12.40 -2.26 15.28
N CYS A 295 -11.75 -1.62 14.31
CA CYS A 295 -12.42 -0.88 13.24
C CYS A 295 -13.38 -1.79 12.47
N GLY A 296 -14.65 -1.35 12.34
CA GLY A 296 -15.70 -2.13 11.65
C GLY A 296 -16.23 -3.35 12.43
N THR A 297 -15.76 -3.61 13.66
CA THR A 297 -16.21 -4.78 14.45
C THR A 297 -17.37 -4.48 15.40
N GLY A 298 -17.71 -3.20 15.57
CA GLY A 298 -18.68 -2.73 16.59
C GLY A 298 -18.10 -2.61 18.01
N LYS A 299 -16.88 -3.10 18.26
CA LYS A 299 -16.18 -2.93 19.55
C LYS A 299 -15.58 -1.51 19.68
N PRO A 300 -15.40 -0.98 20.91
CA PRO A 300 -14.72 0.29 21.12
C PRO A 300 -13.28 0.29 20.57
N LEU A 301 -12.87 1.37 19.90
CA LEU A 301 -11.50 1.49 19.39
C LEU A 301 -10.46 1.53 20.52
N THR A 302 -10.85 2.04 21.70
CA THR A 302 -10.01 2.14 22.91
C THR A 302 -9.63 0.78 23.49
N GLU A 303 -10.32 -0.29 23.10
CA GLU A 303 -9.99 -1.68 23.48
C GLU A 303 -9.13 -2.39 22.41
N GLY A 304 -8.85 -1.71 21.30
CA GLY A 304 -8.03 -2.22 20.20
C GLY A 304 -6.69 -1.52 20.09
N VAL A 305 -5.94 -1.88 19.05
CA VAL A 305 -4.62 -1.31 18.73
C VAL A 305 -4.63 -0.84 17.29
N ASN A 306 -4.01 0.31 17.01
CA ASN A 306 -3.81 0.80 15.65
C ASN A 306 -2.71 0.00 14.96
N VAL A 307 -3.10 -0.94 14.08
CA VAL A 307 -2.15 -1.82 13.40
C VAL A 307 -1.81 -1.26 12.03
N ASN A 308 -0.54 -1.32 11.65
CA ASN A 308 -0.03 -0.86 10.36
C ASN A 308 -0.33 -1.86 9.22
N TYR A 309 -1.58 -2.33 9.11
CA TYR A 309 -2.00 -3.35 8.16
C TYR A 309 -1.65 -3.02 6.70
N THR A 310 -1.86 -1.78 6.27
CA THR A 310 -1.57 -1.38 4.89
C THR A 310 -0.08 -1.20 4.66
N GLU A 311 0.66 -0.66 5.61
CA GLU A 311 2.12 -0.57 5.50
C GLU A 311 2.75 -1.97 5.36
N ARG A 312 2.31 -2.94 6.18
CA ARG A 312 2.72 -4.35 6.06
C ARG A 312 2.43 -4.91 4.66
N ARG A 313 1.25 -4.62 4.11
CA ARG A 313 0.87 -5.03 2.76
C ARG A 313 1.75 -4.39 1.70
N LEU A 314 2.06 -3.10 1.84
CA LEU A 314 2.96 -2.38 0.93
C LEU A 314 4.36 -2.99 0.95
N MET A 315 4.94 -3.22 2.13
CA MET A 315 6.27 -3.83 2.27
C MET A 315 6.31 -5.24 1.68
N TRP A 316 5.28 -6.05 1.97
CA TRP A 316 5.15 -7.37 1.37
C TRP A 316 5.08 -7.30 -0.17
N THR A 317 4.33 -6.34 -0.71
CA THR A 317 4.17 -6.19 -2.18
C THR A 317 5.49 -5.80 -2.84
N ILE A 318 6.24 -4.89 -2.22
CA ILE A 318 7.58 -4.51 -2.69
C ILE A 318 8.50 -5.73 -2.70
N GLU A 319 8.47 -6.54 -1.64
CA GLU A 319 9.30 -7.75 -1.55
C GLU A 319 8.88 -8.83 -2.55
N TRP A 320 7.59 -8.98 -2.83
CA TRP A 320 7.12 -9.83 -3.92
C TRP A 320 7.67 -9.37 -5.28
N VAL A 321 7.60 -8.07 -5.58
CA VAL A 321 8.17 -7.50 -6.81
C VAL A 321 9.68 -7.76 -6.91
N ARG A 322 10.43 -7.52 -5.83
CA ARG A 322 11.89 -7.72 -5.79
C ARG A 322 12.31 -9.17 -6.02
N ARG A 323 11.52 -10.13 -5.56
CA ARG A 323 11.77 -11.57 -5.78
C ARG A 323 11.43 -12.01 -7.20
N ARG A 324 10.47 -11.35 -7.84
CA ARG A 324 9.94 -11.77 -9.14
C ARG A 324 10.56 -11.08 -10.35
N PHE A 325 11.07 -9.86 -10.15
CA PHE A 325 11.59 -8.99 -11.20
C PHE A 325 12.99 -8.46 -10.84
N GLU A 326 13.82 -8.20 -11.86
CA GLU A 326 15.17 -7.67 -11.66
C GLU A 326 15.12 -6.19 -11.24
N VAL A 327 15.01 -5.95 -9.94
CA VAL A 327 14.94 -4.62 -9.31
C VAL A 327 16.31 -4.23 -8.77
N ASP A 328 16.75 -3.02 -9.10
CA ASP A 328 17.86 -2.36 -8.43
C ASP A 328 17.44 -1.95 -7.02
N SER A 329 17.77 -2.77 -6.03
CA SER A 329 17.39 -2.57 -4.63
C SER A 329 18.06 -1.35 -3.98
N ALA A 330 19.01 -0.68 -4.65
CA ALA A 330 19.54 0.60 -4.20
C ALA A 330 18.70 1.79 -4.71
N ARG A 331 17.82 1.60 -5.69
CA ARG A 331 16.97 2.65 -6.32
C ARG A 331 15.49 2.30 -6.24
N ILE A 332 14.99 2.15 -5.01
CA ILE A 332 13.55 2.07 -4.73
C ILE A 332 13.09 3.45 -4.29
N THR A 333 12.15 4.05 -5.02
CA THR A 333 11.65 5.41 -4.76
C THR A 333 10.14 5.44 -4.63
N MET A 334 9.60 6.50 -4.00
CA MET A 334 8.16 6.71 -3.91
C MET A 334 7.75 8.08 -4.42
N MET A 335 6.66 8.14 -5.19
CA MET A 335 6.06 9.41 -5.62
C MET A 335 4.54 9.37 -5.48
N GLY A 336 4.00 10.32 -4.73
CA GLY A 336 2.56 10.41 -4.50
C GLY A 336 2.10 11.82 -4.17
N GLY A 337 0.82 12.07 -4.41
CA GLY A 337 0.15 13.32 -4.07
C GLY A 337 -0.92 13.12 -3.00
N SER A 338 -1.14 14.12 -2.14
CA SER A 338 -2.13 14.07 -1.06
C SER A 338 -1.88 12.83 -0.18
N MET A 339 -2.85 11.93 -0.07
CA MET A 339 -2.70 10.63 0.61
C MET A 339 -1.50 9.79 0.12
N GLY A 340 -1.19 9.81 -1.18
CA GLY A 340 0.01 9.16 -1.70
C GLY A 340 1.30 9.87 -1.28
N GLY A 341 1.25 11.18 -1.05
CA GLY A 341 2.36 11.93 -0.48
C GLY A 341 2.60 11.57 0.99
N ILE A 342 1.54 11.31 1.75
CA ILE A 342 1.62 10.78 3.12
C ILE A 342 2.36 9.44 3.10
N ALA A 343 1.96 8.53 2.20
CA ALA A 343 2.62 7.25 2.02
C ALA A 343 4.12 7.43 1.74
N SER A 344 4.48 8.30 0.79
CA SER A 344 5.88 8.60 0.44
C SER A 344 6.70 9.06 1.64
N VAL A 345 6.23 10.05 2.40
CA VAL A 345 7.00 10.60 3.53
C VAL A 345 7.11 9.60 4.67
N PHE A 346 5.99 9.02 5.12
CA PHE A 346 6.01 8.17 6.31
C PHE A 346 6.69 6.82 6.08
N ASN A 347 6.57 6.24 4.88
CA ASN A 347 7.32 5.03 4.56
C ASN A 347 8.81 5.34 4.43
N ALA A 348 9.21 6.51 3.90
CA ALA A 348 10.62 6.90 3.89
C ALA A 348 11.20 7.02 5.32
N LEU A 349 10.42 7.59 6.24
CA LEU A 349 10.81 7.70 7.65
C LEU A 349 10.87 6.34 8.37
N ARG A 350 9.98 5.40 8.06
CA ARG A 350 9.91 4.10 8.76
C ARG A 350 10.71 2.97 8.09
N HIS A 351 11.03 3.11 6.81
CA HIS A 351 11.79 2.14 6.02
C HIS A 351 13.00 2.79 5.32
N PRO A 352 13.90 3.47 6.08
CA PRO A 352 15.11 4.08 5.52
C PRO A 352 16.07 3.05 4.93
N ASP A 353 15.95 1.79 5.35
CA ASP A 353 16.67 0.65 4.83
C ASP A 353 16.13 0.15 3.47
N LEU A 354 14.95 0.59 3.03
CA LEU A 354 14.38 0.17 1.76
C LEU A 354 14.37 1.29 0.72
N ILE A 355 14.03 2.51 1.14
CA ILE A 355 13.73 3.61 0.23
C ILE A 355 14.97 4.50 0.02
N ALA A 356 15.26 4.83 -1.23
CA ALA A 356 16.39 5.69 -1.59
C ALA A 356 16.03 7.18 -1.49
N ALA A 357 14.87 7.55 -2.06
CA ALA A 357 14.35 8.91 -2.07
C ALA A 357 12.85 8.95 -2.40
N VAL A 358 12.21 10.07 -2.07
CA VAL A 358 10.78 10.28 -2.33
C VAL A 358 10.46 11.66 -2.88
N PHE A 359 9.38 11.74 -3.66
CA PHE A 359 8.72 13.00 -4.03
C PHE A 359 7.28 12.99 -3.50
N ALA A 360 6.97 13.94 -2.61
CA ALA A 360 5.66 14.05 -1.98
C ALA A 360 5.01 15.40 -2.33
N ASN A 361 3.87 15.35 -3.03
CA ASN A 361 3.08 16.54 -3.32
C ASN A 361 1.92 16.66 -2.31
N VAL A 362 1.78 17.83 -1.68
CA VAL A 362 0.74 18.19 -0.71
C VAL A 362 0.42 17.09 0.33
N PRO A 363 1.42 16.49 1.01
CA PRO A 363 1.16 15.50 2.05
C PRO A 363 0.56 16.13 3.32
N VAL A 364 -0.08 15.33 4.16
CA VAL A 364 -0.21 15.62 5.60
C VAL A 364 1.07 15.16 6.28
N LEU A 365 1.65 16.00 7.13
CA LEU A 365 2.88 15.69 7.89
C LEU A 365 2.63 15.56 9.39
N ASP A 366 1.49 16.05 9.89
CA ASP A 366 1.08 15.87 11.29
C ASP A 366 -0.45 15.78 11.38
N PHE A 367 -0.97 14.56 11.51
CA PHE A 367 -2.42 14.34 11.64
C PHE A 367 -3.01 14.87 12.95
N GLY A 368 -2.20 15.04 14.01
CA GLY A 368 -2.64 15.62 15.27
C GLY A 368 -2.86 17.13 15.13
N ALA A 369 -1.92 17.82 14.48
CA ALA A 369 -1.99 19.27 14.27
C ALA A 369 -3.17 19.69 13.37
N ILE A 370 -3.52 18.89 12.37
CA ILE A 370 -4.64 19.15 11.45
C ILE A 370 -5.85 18.24 11.71
N TRP A 371 -5.97 17.70 12.91
CA TRP A 371 -6.98 16.72 13.29
C TRP A 371 -8.40 17.15 12.89
N ARG A 372 -8.78 18.40 13.17
CA ARG A 372 -10.14 18.90 12.87
C ARG A 372 -10.50 18.84 11.39
N ASN A 373 -9.52 18.99 10.49
CA ASN A 373 -9.74 18.90 9.05
C ASN A 373 -9.90 17.44 8.59
N ASN A 374 -9.45 16.47 9.40
CA ASN A 374 -9.40 15.05 9.04
C ASN A 374 -10.25 14.16 9.94
N GLU A 375 -10.94 14.69 10.96
CA GLU A 375 -11.67 13.92 11.98
C GLU A 375 -12.61 12.88 11.35
N VAL A 376 -13.39 13.27 10.35
CA VAL A 376 -14.34 12.36 9.67
C VAL A 376 -13.66 11.15 9.00
N TYR A 377 -12.38 11.28 8.62
CA TYR A 377 -11.64 10.24 7.92
C TYR A 377 -10.81 9.36 8.87
N VAL A 378 -10.19 9.95 9.89
CA VAL A 378 -9.25 9.23 10.76
C VAL A 378 -9.86 8.81 12.10
N ALA A 379 -10.85 9.54 12.65
CA ALA A 379 -11.47 9.15 13.92
C ALA A 379 -12.12 7.77 13.89
N PRO A 380 -12.84 7.37 12.82
CA PRO A 380 -13.41 6.04 12.75
C PRO A 380 -12.36 4.92 12.67
N MET A 381 -11.14 5.23 12.23
CA MET A 381 -10.04 4.25 12.12
C MET A 381 -9.17 4.19 13.37
N TRP A 382 -8.82 5.34 13.93
CA TRP A 382 -7.71 5.47 14.88
C TRP A 382 -8.14 5.96 16.26
N GLY A 383 -9.37 6.44 16.40
CA GLY A 383 -9.81 7.23 17.55
C GLY A 383 -9.32 8.67 17.48
N LYS A 384 -9.64 9.46 18.51
CA LYS A 384 -9.29 10.89 18.61
C LYS A 384 -7.94 11.08 19.34
N PRO A 385 -7.19 12.17 19.09
CA PRO A 385 -5.92 12.43 19.76
C PRO A 385 -5.97 12.35 21.31
N GLY A 386 -7.08 12.76 21.91
CA GLY A 386 -7.25 12.71 23.38
C GLY A 386 -7.42 11.31 23.97
N GLU A 387 -7.74 10.31 23.15
CA GLU A 387 -7.94 8.92 23.60
C GLU A 387 -6.62 8.14 23.73
N LYS A 388 -5.54 8.67 23.14
CA LYS A 388 -4.18 8.13 23.20
C LYS A 388 -4.04 6.65 22.84
N ILE A 389 -4.84 6.21 21.86
CA ILE A 389 -4.85 4.82 21.39
C ILE A 389 -3.50 4.49 20.74
N LYS A 390 -2.91 3.38 21.18
CA LYS A 390 -1.57 3.00 20.76
C LYS A 390 -1.54 2.38 19.37
N SER A 391 -0.44 2.62 18.66
CA SER A 391 -0.01 1.86 17.50
C SER A 391 0.54 0.48 17.90
N TRP A 392 0.75 -0.38 16.91
CA TRP A 392 1.25 -1.74 17.09
C TRP A 392 2.60 -1.83 17.83
N ASP A 393 3.40 -0.77 17.81
CA ASP A 393 4.70 -0.63 18.48
C ASP A 393 4.59 0.06 19.86
N GLY A 394 3.38 0.35 20.34
CA GLY A 394 3.13 0.95 21.65
C GLY A 394 3.23 2.48 21.71
N VAL A 395 3.51 3.14 20.58
CA VAL A 395 3.54 4.60 20.45
C VAL A 395 2.11 5.14 20.30
N ASP A 396 1.88 6.42 20.58
CA ASP A 396 0.59 7.05 20.23
C ASP A 396 0.42 7.08 18.71
N ILE A 397 -0.78 6.81 18.18
CA ILE A 397 -1.01 6.86 16.73
C ILE A 397 -0.77 8.25 16.13
N TYR A 398 -1.03 9.34 16.87
CA TYR A 398 -0.78 10.69 16.37
C TYR A 398 0.69 11.08 16.42
N ASP A 399 1.49 10.48 17.31
CA ASP A 399 2.96 10.58 17.24
C ASP A 399 3.50 9.74 16.07
N THR A 400 2.97 8.54 15.86
CA THR A 400 3.29 7.67 14.71
C THR A 400 2.99 8.35 13.38
N MET A 401 2.00 9.25 13.35
CA MET A 401 1.59 10.02 12.19
C MET A 401 2.00 11.50 12.29
N ARG A 402 3.12 11.78 12.98
CA ARG A 402 3.80 13.08 13.06
C ARG A 402 5.22 12.98 12.51
N ALA A 403 5.44 13.45 11.29
CA ALA A 403 6.72 13.35 10.58
C ALA A 403 7.88 14.04 11.34
N ALA A 404 7.60 15.16 12.01
CA ALA A 404 8.60 15.88 12.81
C ALA A 404 9.11 15.05 13.98
N TRP A 405 8.25 14.21 14.58
CA TRP A 405 8.64 13.34 15.69
C TRP A 405 9.74 12.37 15.28
N TYR A 406 9.67 11.77 14.08
CA TYR A 406 10.73 10.88 13.58
C TYR A 406 12.06 11.62 13.42
N ALA A 407 12.05 12.80 12.80
CA ALA A 407 13.24 13.62 12.64
C ALA A 407 13.88 14.02 13.99
N GLU A 408 13.06 14.35 14.98
CA GLU A 408 13.50 14.80 16.31
C GLU A 408 13.99 13.65 17.20
N THR A 409 13.38 12.47 17.10
CA THR A 409 13.68 11.32 17.97
C THR A 409 14.69 10.35 17.41
N HIS A 410 15.01 10.45 16.12
CA HIS A 410 16.00 9.59 15.44
C HIS A 410 17.04 10.43 14.66
N PRO A 411 17.68 11.44 15.28
CA PRO A 411 18.64 12.31 14.60
C PRO A 411 19.83 11.55 13.98
N GLU A 412 20.20 10.41 14.55
CA GLU A 412 21.24 9.50 14.06
C GLU A 412 20.84 8.72 12.80
N THR A 413 19.55 8.63 12.48
CA THR A 413 19.06 7.84 11.34
C THR A 413 19.29 8.55 10.01
N ASP A 414 19.81 7.81 9.03
CA ASP A 414 20.02 8.28 7.66
C ASP A 414 18.75 8.13 6.80
N PHE A 415 17.76 8.98 7.07
CA PHE A 415 16.50 8.97 6.33
C PHE A 415 16.68 9.18 4.82
N PRO A 416 15.82 8.59 3.97
CA PRO A 416 15.82 8.83 2.53
C PRO A 416 15.65 10.31 2.21
N LEU A 417 16.25 10.75 1.10
CA LEU A 417 16.11 12.12 0.61
C LEU A 417 14.66 12.41 0.24
N MET A 418 14.15 13.56 0.65
CA MET A 418 12.75 13.94 0.43
C MET A 418 12.64 15.21 -0.39
N VAL A 419 11.85 15.17 -1.46
CA VAL A 419 11.39 16.36 -2.17
C VAL A 419 9.92 16.56 -1.79
N ILE A 420 9.60 17.66 -1.12
CA ILE A 420 8.23 17.96 -0.70
C ILE A 420 7.77 19.26 -1.35
N LEU A 421 6.58 19.23 -1.94
CA LEU A 421 5.96 20.38 -2.57
C LEU A 421 4.57 20.61 -2.00
N VAL A 422 4.32 21.78 -1.42
CA VAL A 422 3.11 22.08 -0.64
C VAL A 422 2.53 23.45 -0.98
N GLY A 423 1.27 23.69 -0.59
CA GLY A 423 0.58 24.96 -0.82
C GLY A 423 0.16 25.65 0.47
N LYS A 424 0.40 26.95 0.57
CA LYS A 424 -0.07 27.77 1.70
C LYS A 424 -1.59 27.94 1.69
N SER A 425 -2.21 27.88 0.51
CA SER A 425 -3.67 28.01 0.32
C SER A 425 -4.39 26.65 0.31
N ASP A 426 -3.70 25.57 0.69
CA ASP A 426 -4.29 24.23 0.72
C ASP A 426 -5.21 24.06 1.94
N THR A 427 -6.52 24.13 1.71
CA THR A 427 -7.54 23.96 2.76
C THR A 427 -7.91 22.50 3.02
N THR A 428 -7.38 21.55 2.26
CA THR A 428 -7.66 20.12 2.44
C THR A 428 -6.69 19.50 3.43
N VAL A 429 -5.39 19.67 3.21
CA VAL A 429 -4.34 19.13 4.10
C VAL A 429 -3.69 20.18 4.97
N GLY A 430 -3.98 21.47 4.75
CA GLY A 430 -3.48 22.55 5.59
C GLY A 430 -2.00 22.88 5.42
N TRP A 431 -1.64 24.05 5.95
CA TRP A 431 -0.27 24.60 5.96
C TRP A 431 0.41 24.45 7.33
N ALA A 432 -0.34 24.38 8.43
CA ALA A 432 0.17 24.58 9.78
C ALA A 432 1.27 23.60 10.24
N ASP A 433 1.22 22.36 9.77
CA ASP A 433 2.18 21.29 10.05
C ASP A 433 3.47 21.41 9.24
N LYS A 434 3.46 22.09 8.09
CA LYS A 434 4.59 22.10 7.14
C LYS A 434 5.84 22.77 7.71
N PRO A 435 5.77 24.01 8.24
CA PRO A 435 6.96 24.66 8.79
C PRO A 435 7.53 23.93 10.02
N VAL A 436 6.71 23.20 10.78
CA VAL A 436 7.16 22.39 11.93
C VAL A 436 8.09 21.28 11.44
N PHE A 437 7.66 20.51 10.44
CA PHE A 437 8.49 19.45 9.87
C PHE A 437 9.78 19.99 9.22
N PHE A 438 9.69 21.10 8.47
CA PHE A 438 10.86 21.69 7.82
C PHE A 438 11.92 22.12 8.84
N ARG A 439 11.49 22.73 9.95
CA ARG A 439 12.40 23.10 11.05
C ARG A 439 12.99 21.88 11.74
N ALA A 440 12.21 20.82 11.95
CA ALA A 440 12.73 19.58 12.53
C ALA A 440 13.85 18.99 11.66
N MET A 441 13.61 18.87 10.35
CA MET A 441 14.60 18.36 9.39
C MET A 441 15.89 19.21 9.34
N GLU A 442 15.77 20.54 9.37
CA GLU A 442 16.91 21.46 9.45
C GLU A 442 17.67 21.33 10.78
N ALA A 443 16.95 21.27 11.90
CA ALA A 443 17.53 21.19 13.24
C ALA A 443 18.29 19.89 13.48
N THR A 444 17.78 18.77 12.95
CA THR A 444 18.42 17.46 13.04
C THR A 444 19.25 17.10 11.81
N ARG A 445 19.43 18.03 10.87
CA ARG A 445 20.37 17.91 9.73
C ARG A 445 20.08 16.69 8.85
N HIS A 446 18.81 16.44 8.55
CA HIS A 446 18.42 15.42 7.57
C HIS A 446 18.31 16.03 6.17
N GLY A 447 18.53 15.21 5.15
CA GLY A 447 18.52 15.66 3.75
C GLY A 447 17.10 15.83 3.20
N GLY A 448 16.83 16.97 2.58
CA GLY A 448 15.58 17.20 1.88
C GLY A 448 15.50 18.57 1.20
N TRP A 449 14.51 18.69 0.32
CA TRP A 449 14.15 19.91 -0.39
C TRP A 449 12.67 20.18 -0.15
N PHE A 450 12.38 21.36 0.39
CA PHE A 450 11.02 21.73 0.76
C PHE A 450 10.62 22.97 -0.04
N TYR A 451 9.57 22.84 -0.85
CA TYR A 451 9.07 23.89 -1.73
C TYR A 451 7.64 24.25 -1.33
N TRP A 452 7.33 25.54 -1.33
CA TRP A 452 5.96 26.02 -1.13
C TRP A 452 5.62 27.21 -2.02
N ASP A 453 4.34 27.36 -2.30
CA ASP A 453 3.76 28.53 -2.94
C ASP A 453 2.28 28.68 -2.57
N GLY A 454 1.57 29.60 -3.24
CA GLY A 454 0.17 29.90 -2.96
C GLY A 454 -0.82 28.88 -3.50
N ARG A 455 -0.39 27.71 -4.00
CA ARG A 455 -1.30 26.71 -4.58
C ARG A 455 -2.35 26.21 -3.60
N GLY A 456 -3.50 25.79 -4.16
CA GLY A 456 -4.49 24.99 -3.46
C GLY A 456 -4.18 23.49 -3.51
N HIS A 457 -5.10 22.66 -3.03
CA HIS A 457 -4.92 21.19 -3.01
C HIS A 457 -4.90 20.54 -4.40
N GLY A 458 -5.59 21.14 -5.36
CA GLY A 458 -5.66 20.71 -6.75
C GLY A 458 -5.71 21.91 -7.67
N ALA A 459 -5.74 21.67 -8.99
CA ALA A 459 -5.76 22.75 -9.97
C ALA A 459 -7.01 23.63 -9.80
N GLN A 460 -6.81 24.93 -9.62
CA GLN A 460 -7.87 25.94 -9.54
C GLN A 460 -7.68 27.01 -10.64
N PRO A 461 -8.74 27.71 -11.08
CA PRO A 461 -8.65 28.76 -12.10
C PRO A 461 -7.66 29.90 -11.76
N ASN A 462 -7.40 30.14 -10.47
CA ASN A 462 -6.47 31.17 -9.97
C ASN A 462 -5.32 30.55 -9.14
N ASP A 463 -4.89 29.35 -9.51
CA ASP A 463 -3.89 28.59 -8.78
C ASP A 463 -2.51 29.30 -8.79
N GLN A 464 -2.05 29.74 -7.63
CA GLN A 464 -0.81 30.51 -7.45
C GLN A 464 0.43 29.61 -7.42
N ARG A 465 0.49 28.62 -8.32
CA ARG A 465 1.65 27.75 -8.53
C ARG A 465 2.84 28.61 -8.95
N TYR A 466 3.96 28.48 -8.25
CA TYR A 466 5.26 29.05 -8.59
C TYR A 466 6.24 27.94 -9.00
N TRP A 467 6.19 26.81 -8.29
CA TRP A 467 7.08 25.67 -8.53
C TRP A 467 6.45 24.60 -9.42
N TYR A 468 7.22 24.03 -10.35
CA TYR A 468 6.78 22.91 -11.18
C TYR A 468 7.86 21.85 -11.35
N GLN A 469 7.46 20.59 -11.56
CA GLN A 469 8.42 19.51 -11.80
C GLN A 469 8.89 19.53 -13.26
N GLY A 470 10.20 19.37 -13.48
CA GLY A 470 10.81 19.32 -14.80
C GLY A 470 11.26 20.69 -15.32
N ARG A 471 11.86 20.71 -16.53
CA ARG A 471 12.45 21.94 -17.13
C ARG A 471 11.45 22.79 -17.91
N THR A 472 10.30 22.23 -18.27
CA THR A 472 9.29 22.92 -19.07
C THR A 472 8.03 23.08 -18.22
N PRO A 473 7.55 24.31 -17.98
CA PRO A 473 6.33 24.53 -17.24
C PRO A 473 5.14 23.90 -18.01
N PRO A 474 4.18 23.27 -17.31
CA PRO A 474 2.98 22.72 -17.94
C PRO A 474 2.25 23.74 -18.82
N PRO A 475 1.64 23.32 -19.95
CA PRO A 475 1.02 24.25 -20.88
C PRO A 475 -0.08 25.14 -20.28
N ASP A 476 -0.74 24.65 -19.23
CA ASP A 476 -1.84 25.28 -18.49
C ASP A 476 -1.39 26.27 -17.40
N MET A 477 -0.08 26.42 -17.15
CA MET A 477 0.40 27.46 -16.22
C MET A 477 0.39 28.85 -16.88
N ALA A 478 -0.40 29.76 -16.30
CA ALA A 478 -0.33 31.19 -16.61
C ALA A 478 1.01 31.80 -16.15
N ASN A 479 1.48 32.84 -16.86
CA ASN A 479 2.71 33.59 -16.57
C ASN A 479 3.96 32.71 -16.42
N ARG A 480 4.26 31.89 -17.43
CA ARG A 480 5.38 30.93 -17.46
C ARG A 480 6.75 31.55 -17.15
N ALA A 481 6.97 32.81 -17.52
CA ALA A 481 8.24 33.52 -17.30
C ALA A 481 8.53 33.82 -15.81
N GLU A 482 7.52 33.71 -14.94
CA GLU A 482 7.61 34.02 -13.51
C GLU A 482 7.64 32.76 -12.63
N LYS A 483 7.90 31.58 -13.21
CA LYS A 483 7.83 30.27 -12.52
C LYS A 483 9.21 29.61 -12.46
N ALA A 484 9.45 28.82 -11.41
CA ALA A 484 10.72 28.15 -11.18
C ALA A 484 10.60 26.61 -11.26
N PRO A 485 11.54 25.92 -11.93
CA PRO A 485 11.55 24.46 -11.98
C PRO A 485 12.07 23.87 -10.67
N ILE A 486 11.53 22.71 -10.29
CA ILE A 486 12.12 21.79 -9.31
C ILE A 486 13.08 20.90 -10.10
N GLU A 487 14.38 21.16 -9.95
CA GLU A 487 15.45 20.51 -10.73
C GLU A 487 16.02 19.25 -10.05
N ILE A 488 15.32 18.72 -9.04
CA ILE A 488 15.74 17.54 -8.28
C ILE A 488 15.25 16.26 -8.96
N ASP A 489 16.18 15.46 -9.47
CA ASP A 489 15.89 14.13 -10.00
C ASP A 489 15.94 13.08 -8.88
N TYR A 490 14.83 12.95 -8.15
CA TYR A 490 14.73 12.00 -7.05
C TYR A 490 14.90 10.53 -7.47
N LEU A 491 14.74 10.20 -8.76
CA LEU A 491 14.93 8.84 -9.28
C LEU A 491 16.41 8.46 -9.42
N ALA A 492 17.32 9.44 -9.42
CA ALA A 492 18.75 9.23 -9.55
C ALA A 492 19.42 8.81 -8.22
N PHE A 493 18.79 9.09 -7.08
CA PHE A 493 19.39 8.83 -5.77
C PHE A 493 19.42 7.35 -5.42
N ARG A 494 20.47 6.94 -4.71
CA ARG A 494 20.73 5.55 -4.34
C ARG A 494 20.92 5.39 -2.84
N ARG A 495 20.58 4.20 -2.33
CA ARG A 495 20.80 3.81 -0.92
C ARG A 495 22.24 3.33 -0.65
N ASP A 496 22.96 2.89 -1.67
CA ASP A 496 24.37 2.50 -1.58
C ASP A 496 25.34 3.69 -1.81
N GLN A 497 24.85 4.92 -1.69
CA GLN A 497 25.63 6.14 -1.78
C GLN A 497 25.38 7.03 -0.56
N SER A 498 26.44 7.73 -0.12
CA SER A 498 26.31 8.82 0.83
C SER A 498 25.71 10.06 0.17
N TYR A 499 25.16 10.97 0.96
CA TYR A 499 24.62 12.24 0.48
C TYR A 499 24.93 13.39 1.44
N PRO A 500 24.95 14.64 0.96
CA PRO A 500 25.08 15.81 1.81
C PRO A 500 23.69 16.22 2.31
N ALA A 501 23.47 16.20 3.62
CA ALA A 501 22.34 16.91 4.22
C ALA A 501 22.72 18.39 4.38
N PHE A 502 21.95 19.24 3.72
CA PHE A 502 22.11 20.69 3.77
C PHE A 502 21.27 21.28 4.90
N SER A 503 21.81 22.29 5.58
CA SER A 503 21.06 23.11 6.53
C SER A 503 21.58 24.54 6.54
N ARG A 504 20.77 25.48 7.02
CA ARG A 504 21.14 26.91 7.14
C ARG A 504 21.65 27.54 5.84
N CYS A 505 21.10 27.12 4.70
CA CYS A 505 21.46 27.70 3.41
C CYS A 505 21.06 29.18 3.36
N SER A 506 21.97 30.05 2.92
CA SER A 506 21.74 31.49 2.80
C SER A 506 20.73 31.88 1.71
N LEU A 507 20.24 30.91 0.94
CA LEU A 507 19.17 31.09 -0.03
C LEU A 507 17.81 30.59 0.48
N ASN A 508 17.73 30.00 1.69
CA ASN A 508 16.46 29.53 2.23
C ASN A 508 15.51 30.71 2.46
N ASP A 509 14.25 30.50 2.10
CA ASP A 509 13.16 31.41 2.39
C ASP A 509 12.55 31.08 3.76
N ASP A 510 11.85 32.05 4.38
CA ASP A 510 11.15 31.81 5.65
C ASP A 510 9.79 31.13 5.40
N PRO A 511 9.56 29.88 5.88
CA PRO A 511 8.26 29.23 5.76
C PRO A 511 7.20 29.83 6.71
N GLY A 512 7.59 30.69 7.65
CA GLY A 512 6.70 31.27 8.64
C GLY A 512 6.32 30.30 9.77
N ASP A 513 5.25 30.64 10.48
CA ASP A 513 4.84 29.96 11.73
C ASP A 513 3.72 28.92 11.55
N GLY A 514 3.28 28.67 10.31
CA GLY A 514 2.15 27.77 10.01
C GLY A 514 0.85 28.49 9.68
N ARG A 515 0.81 29.82 9.78
CA ARG A 515 -0.26 30.65 9.20
C ARG A 515 0.02 30.93 7.71
N PRO A 516 -0.97 30.80 6.80
CA PRO A 516 -0.77 31.02 5.36
C PRO A 516 -0.22 32.41 4.99
N GLU A 517 -0.46 33.44 5.80
CA GLU A 517 0.02 34.80 5.59
C GLU A 517 1.42 35.07 6.17
N SER A 518 1.97 34.14 6.96
CA SER A 518 3.27 34.27 7.62
C SER A 518 4.41 33.73 6.75
N GLY A 519 5.57 34.39 6.77
CA GLY A 519 6.73 34.04 5.96
C GLY A 519 6.57 34.39 4.48
N ALA A 520 7.44 33.83 3.63
CA ALA A 520 7.42 34.09 2.20
C ALA A 520 6.16 33.52 1.52
N PRO A 521 5.55 34.23 0.54
CA PRO A 521 4.35 33.77 -0.17
C PRO A 521 4.61 32.52 -1.04
N HIS A 522 5.82 32.43 -1.59
CA HIS A 522 6.39 31.23 -2.15
C HIS A 522 7.86 31.17 -1.74
N GLY A 523 8.43 29.98 -1.65
CA GLY A 523 9.82 29.83 -1.26
C GLY A 523 10.28 28.39 -1.25
N GLN A 524 11.52 28.22 -0.84
CA GLN A 524 12.12 26.91 -0.66
C GLN A 524 13.09 26.85 0.53
N ILE A 525 13.35 25.63 0.96
CA ILE A 525 14.48 25.26 1.82
C ILE A 525 15.32 24.25 1.04
N ASN A 526 16.61 24.57 0.88
CA ASN A 526 17.65 23.84 0.15
C ASN A 526 17.37 23.59 -1.35
N GLY A 527 16.27 24.13 -1.87
CA GLY A 527 15.69 23.95 -3.22
C GLY A 527 16.61 24.20 -4.41
N TYR A 528 17.72 24.92 -4.20
CA TYR A 528 18.72 25.23 -5.23
C TYR A 528 20.02 24.44 -5.07
N LEU A 529 20.14 23.57 -4.07
CA LEU A 529 21.36 22.81 -3.81
C LEU A 529 21.29 21.41 -4.42
N LEU A 530 22.38 20.99 -5.05
CA LEU A 530 22.60 19.67 -5.63
C LEU A 530 24.04 19.23 -5.37
N TRP A 531 24.34 17.98 -5.74
CA TRP A 531 25.71 17.49 -5.83
C TRP A 531 25.90 16.67 -7.10
N ASP A 532 27.14 16.33 -7.41
CA ASP A 532 27.46 15.35 -8.43
C ASP A 532 27.43 13.94 -7.83
N THR A 533 26.51 13.10 -8.31
CA THR A 533 26.37 11.72 -7.83
C THR A 533 27.43 10.78 -8.38
N SER A 534 28.20 11.22 -9.39
CA SER A 534 29.22 10.41 -10.06
C SER A 534 30.62 10.50 -9.45
N ASP A 535 30.88 11.51 -8.61
CA ASP A 535 32.21 11.82 -8.10
C ASP A 535 32.37 11.63 -6.57
N ILE A 536 31.40 10.94 -5.96
CA ILE A 536 31.37 10.65 -4.53
C ILE A 536 32.57 9.76 -4.18
N VAL A 537 33.42 10.24 -3.27
CA VAL A 537 34.47 9.44 -2.65
C VAL A 537 34.02 9.12 -1.24
N ASP A 538 33.94 7.84 -0.89
CA ASP A 538 33.56 7.38 0.44
C ASP A 538 34.43 6.18 0.78
N THR A 539 35.53 6.45 1.49
CA THR A 539 36.57 5.49 1.85
C THR A 539 36.80 5.54 3.37
N PRO A 540 37.45 4.54 3.99
CA PRO A 540 37.62 4.50 5.45
C PRO A 540 38.26 5.74 6.09
N THR A 541 39.05 6.50 5.32
CA THR A 541 39.82 7.67 5.80
C THR A 541 39.42 8.98 5.13
N ARG A 542 38.53 8.96 4.13
CA ARG A 542 38.20 10.13 3.32
C ARG A 542 36.79 10.08 2.74
N TRP A 543 36.07 11.19 2.88
CA TRP A 543 34.83 11.50 2.18
C TRP A 543 35.00 12.75 1.32
N GLU A 544 34.53 12.73 0.07
CA GLU A 544 34.55 13.91 -0.81
C GLU A 544 33.35 13.95 -1.76
N MET A 545 32.91 15.15 -2.11
CA MET A 545 31.79 15.37 -3.02
C MET A 545 31.83 16.76 -3.66
N THR A 546 31.40 16.86 -4.93
CA THR A 546 31.17 18.18 -5.55
C THR A 546 29.74 18.65 -5.30
N LEU A 547 29.61 19.74 -4.54
CA LEU A 547 28.36 20.43 -4.27
C LEU A 547 28.14 21.52 -5.31
N LYS A 548 26.90 21.77 -5.74
CA LYS A 548 26.59 22.80 -6.76
C LYS A 548 25.24 23.45 -6.53
N LEU A 549 25.10 24.65 -7.07
CA LEU A 549 23.79 25.27 -7.23
C LEU A 549 23.12 24.83 -8.54
N THR A 550 21.80 24.74 -8.53
CA THR A 550 21.02 24.52 -9.74
C THR A 550 21.14 25.71 -10.70
N PRO A 551 20.95 25.52 -12.02
CA PRO A 551 20.93 26.62 -12.98
C PRO A 551 19.93 27.73 -12.63
N SER A 552 18.77 27.37 -12.06
CA SER A 552 17.73 28.32 -11.64
C SER A 552 18.04 29.11 -10.36
N ALA A 553 19.15 28.82 -9.67
CA ALA A 553 19.49 29.53 -8.44
C ALA A 553 19.61 31.06 -8.67
N PRO A 554 19.01 31.89 -7.80
CA PRO A 554 18.95 33.35 -8.00
C PRO A 554 20.29 34.04 -7.79
N LYS A 555 21.27 33.34 -7.21
CA LYS A 555 22.66 33.80 -7.02
C LYS A 555 23.61 32.75 -7.59
N ASP A 556 24.81 33.19 -7.95
CA ASP A 556 25.85 32.27 -8.44
C ASP A 556 26.52 31.46 -7.33
N GLU A 557 26.31 31.87 -6.08
CA GLU A 557 26.79 31.19 -4.88
C GLU A 557 25.90 31.40 -3.65
N CYS A 558 26.06 30.51 -2.68
CA CYS A 558 25.47 30.59 -1.34
C CYS A 558 26.44 30.08 -0.28
N THR A 559 26.11 30.28 1.00
CA THR A 559 26.72 29.53 2.11
C THR A 559 25.72 28.53 2.66
N VAL A 560 26.19 27.36 3.10
CA VAL A 560 25.36 26.29 3.66
C VAL A 560 26.14 25.41 4.61
N ASP A 561 25.50 24.89 5.64
CA ASP A 561 26.08 23.86 6.50
C ASP A 561 25.90 22.49 5.84
N VAL A 562 26.97 21.70 5.77
CA VAL A 562 26.99 20.40 5.08
C VAL A 562 27.25 19.29 6.09
N THR A 563 26.32 18.34 6.18
CA THR A 563 26.44 17.14 7.02
C THR A 563 26.40 15.89 6.14
N PRO A 564 27.51 15.17 5.93
CA PRO A 564 27.48 13.89 5.23
C PRO A 564 26.61 12.89 5.99
N ARG A 565 25.72 12.24 5.26
CA ARG A 565 24.79 11.23 5.74
C ARG A 565 24.90 9.97 4.90
N ARG A 566 24.47 8.84 5.45
CA ARG A 566 24.51 7.52 4.81
C ARG A 566 25.92 7.17 4.32
N LEU A 567 26.91 7.52 5.13
CA LEU A 567 28.31 7.22 4.87
C LEU A 567 28.48 5.70 4.73
N GLN A 568 29.16 5.26 3.67
CA GLN A 568 29.31 3.83 3.35
C GLN A 568 30.54 3.26 4.07
N ALA A 569 31.73 3.78 3.77
CA ALA A 569 33.00 3.31 4.32
C ALA A 569 33.62 4.33 5.29
N PHE A 570 33.41 5.63 5.07
CA PHE A 570 33.88 6.69 5.95
C PHE A 570 33.06 6.73 7.23
N LYS A 571 33.42 5.92 8.22
CA LYS A 571 32.75 5.89 9.52
C LYS A 571 33.50 6.76 10.52
N VAL A 572 32.77 7.57 11.28
CA VAL A 572 33.32 8.31 12.42
C VAL A 572 32.59 7.92 13.70
N THR A 573 33.23 8.21 14.83
CA THR A 573 32.69 7.99 16.16
C THR A 573 32.44 9.32 16.86
N LYS A 574 31.56 9.33 17.87
CA LYS A 574 31.28 10.51 18.69
C LYS A 574 32.58 11.12 19.24
N GLY A 575 32.77 12.41 19.02
CA GLY A 575 33.93 13.16 19.49
C GLY A 575 35.18 13.04 18.60
N GLU A 576 35.13 12.22 17.54
CA GLU A 576 36.23 12.09 16.59
C GLU A 576 36.43 13.42 15.84
N LYS A 577 37.69 13.86 15.77
CA LYS A 577 38.08 15.04 15.01
C LYS A 577 38.39 14.65 13.57
N VAL A 578 37.93 15.46 12.64
CA VAL A 578 38.25 15.35 11.23
C VAL A 578 38.73 16.69 10.71
N ARG A 579 39.57 16.66 9.67
CA ARG A 579 39.95 17.84 8.90
C ARG A 579 39.05 17.94 7.68
N TRP A 580 38.74 19.17 7.27
CA TRP A 580 38.00 19.43 6.06
C TRP A 580 38.66 20.51 5.23
N SER A 581 38.44 20.46 3.93
CA SER A 581 38.92 21.47 2.98
C SER A 581 37.99 21.60 1.79
N VAL A 582 37.81 22.82 1.31
CA VAL A 582 37.23 23.11 -0.01
C VAL A 582 38.36 23.31 -0.99
N HIS A 583 38.31 22.65 -2.16
CA HIS A 583 39.36 22.75 -3.16
C HIS A 583 39.62 24.22 -3.57
N GLY A 584 40.85 24.71 -3.37
CA GLY A 584 41.24 26.09 -3.65
C GLY A 584 40.63 27.13 -2.71
N GLY A 585 40.08 26.72 -1.57
CA GLY A 585 39.33 27.58 -0.65
C GLY A 585 39.64 27.33 0.83
N ALA A 586 38.61 27.44 1.67
CA ALA A 586 38.72 27.33 3.11
C ALA A 586 39.04 25.90 3.58
N SER A 587 39.65 25.77 4.75
CA SER A 587 39.88 24.49 5.44
C SER A 587 39.77 24.68 6.95
N GLY A 588 39.62 23.57 7.68
CA GLY A 588 39.51 23.60 9.12
C GLY A 588 39.36 22.21 9.75
N GLU A 589 38.97 22.19 11.01
CA GLU A 589 38.61 20.97 11.74
C GLU A 589 37.11 20.96 12.05
N ALA A 590 36.55 19.76 12.18
CA ALA A 590 35.20 19.54 12.70
C ALA A 590 35.24 18.35 13.67
N VAL A 591 34.28 18.32 14.59
CA VAL A 591 34.15 17.24 15.59
C VAL A 591 32.82 16.55 15.35
N ALA A 592 32.85 15.22 15.23
CA ALA A 592 31.65 14.41 15.14
C ALA A 592 30.83 14.55 16.43
N ASP A 593 29.55 14.87 16.31
CA ASP A 593 28.69 15.13 17.46
C ASP A 593 28.25 13.85 18.19
N GLN A 594 27.30 13.96 19.11
CA GLN A 594 26.80 12.83 19.89
C GLN A 594 26.15 11.71 19.07
N TRP A 595 25.77 12.00 17.82
CA TRP A 595 25.18 11.07 16.86
C TRP A 595 26.18 10.60 15.82
N ALA A 596 27.48 10.88 16.03
CA ALA A 596 28.55 10.65 15.07
C ALA A 596 28.34 11.37 13.72
N LEU A 597 27.72 12.55 13.76
CA LEU A 597 27.53 13.40 12.57
C LEU A 597 28.59 14.50 12.51
N ILE A 598 29.18 14.69 11.35
CA ILE A 598 30.12 15.79 11.07
C ILE A 598 29.37 16.88 10.32
N THR A 599 29.35 18.09 10.85
CA THR A 599 28.78 19.24 10.16
C THR A 599 29.87 20.26 9.87
N ILE A 600 30.06 20.56 8.59
CA ILE A 600 30.97 21.61 8.14
C ILE A 600 30.15 22.90 7.97
N PRO A 601 30.39 23.94 8.78
CA PRO A 601 29.56 25.13 8.75
C PRO A 601 29.91 26.03 7.57
N SER A 602 28.90 26.71 7.02
CA SER A 602 29.06 27.84 6.09
C SER A 602 29.95 27.56 4.86
N VAL A 603 29.85 26.35 4.29
CA VAL A 603 30.50 25.98 3.04
C VAL A 603 29.97 26.86 1.91
N ARG A 604 30.87 27.52 1.18
CA ARG A 604 30.51 28.31 -0.01
C ARG A 604 30.26 27.38 -1.20
N VAL A 605 29.02 27.30 -1.67
CA VAL A 605 28.62 26.48 -2.82
C VAL A 605 28.33 27.37 -4.02
N ALA A 606 28.95 27.09 -5.16
CA ALA A 606 28.79 27.86 -6.39
C ALA A 606 28.12 27.04 -7.52
N LYS A 607 27.53 27.71 -8.52
CA LYS A 607 27.01 27.06 -9.74
C LYS A 607 28.09 26.30 -10.52
N SER A 608 29.34 26.77 -10.46
CA SER A 608 30.50 26.11 -11.09
C SER A 608 30.92 24.81 -10.40
N GLY A 609 30.38 24.53 -9.20
CA GLY A 609 30.78 23.40 -8.37
C GLY A 609 31.79 23.80 -7.28
N THR A 610 31.61 23.22 -6.10
CA THR A 610 32.47 23.33 -4.92
C THR A 610 32.82 21.91 -4.45
N ARG A 611 34.08 21.52 -4.58
CA ARG A 611 34.57 20.22 -4.09
C ARG A 611 34.89 20.31 -2.60
N LEU A 612 34.13 19.61 -1.77
CA LEU A 612 34.37 19.49 -0.32
C LEU A 612 35.02 18.14 -0.02
N ARG A 613 36.05 18.15 0.81
CA ARG A 613 36.79 16.98 1.30
C ARG A 613 36.81 16.95 2.83
N ILE A 614 36.63 15.78 3.40
CA ILE A 614 36.71 15.49 4.84
C ILE A 614 37.59 14.27 5.06
N GLU A 615 38.53 14.35 6.00
CA GLU A 615 39.53 13.31 6.27
C GLU A 615 39.84 13.17 7.76
N LYS A 616 40.28 11.97 8.14
CA LYS A 616 40.75 11.69 9.50
C LYS A 616 42.16 12.23 9.79
#